data_AF-A0A661NWG7-F1
#
_entry.id   AF-A0A661NWG7-F1
#
_cell.length_a   1.000
_cell.length_b   1.000
_cell.length_c   1.000
_cell.angle_alpha   90.00
_cell.angle_beta   90.00
_cell.angle_gamma   90.00
#
_symmetry.space_group_name_H-M   'P 1'
#
loop_
_entity.id
_entity.type
_entity.pdbx_description
1 polymer ?
#
loop_
_entity_poly.entity_id
_entity_poly.type
_entity_poly.pdbx_seq_one_letter_code
_entity_poly.pdbx_strand_id
1 'polypeptide(L)'
;MKTGMRKERIDRGIKVRSDGIYALSSWREMSYLMAPRVLLIAGLLLAPLILHFFPYWQKVLLIVCIYALLSMAFDFLANYVGLVCLGGSFFVGVGGYGAALLNKYLYFSPFLSIPLAALGGAAFCT
;
A
#
# COMPACT_ATOMS: atom_id res chain seq x y z
N MET A 1 51.92 -3.65 -20.12
CA MET A 1 50.55 -4.17 -19.92
C MET A 1 50.37 -4.51 -18.44
N LYS A 2 49.63 -3.71 -17.65
CA LYS A 2 49.30 -4.08 -16.26
C LYS A 2 48.16 -5.10 -16.31
N THR A 3 48.48 -6.36 -16.09
CA THR A 3 47.54 -7.47 -15.90
C THR A 3 46.51 -7.08 -14.84
N GLY A 4 45.25 -6.96 -15.24
CA GLY A 4 44.16 -6.62 -14.33
C GLY A 4 43.95 -7.72 -13.31
N MET A 5 44.49 -7.56 -12.10
CA MET A 5 44.23 -8.47 -10.99
C MET A 5 42.73 -8.41 -10.62
N ARG A 6 42.09 -9.58 -10.49
CA ARG A 6 40.68 -9.71 -10.08
C ARG A 6 40.52 -9.12 -8.68
N LYS A 7 39.76 -8.04 -8.54
CA LYS A 7 39.45 -7.45 -7.24
C LYS A 7 38.61 -8.44 -6.42
N GLU A 8 39.09 -8.76 -5.23
CA GLU A 8 38.37 -9.60 -4.27
C GLU A 8 37.16 -8.81 -3.74
N ARG A 9 35.96 -9.42 -3.71
CA ARG A 9 34.77 -8.79 -3.13
C ARG A 9 34.90 -8.81 -1.61
N ILE A 10 35.37 -7.71 -1.05
CA ILE A 10 35.32 -7.48 0.40
C ILE A 10 33.95 -6.88 0.72
N ASP A 11 32.99 -7.73 1.05
CA ASP A 11 31.71 -7.28 1.60
C ASP A 11 31.93 -6.72 3.02
N ARG A 12 31.11 -5.74 3.42
CA ARG A 12 31.19 -5.19 4.78
C ARG A 12 30.96 -6.30 5.80
N GLY A 13 31.78 -6.38 6.85
CA GLY A 13 31.69 -7.44 7.86
C GLY A 13 30.30 -7.56 8.52
N ILE A 14 29.56 -6.46 8.63
CA ILE A 14 28.18 -6.47 9.14
C ILE A 14 27.22 -7.22 8.19
N LYS A 15 27.41 -7.09 6.88
CA LYS A 15 26.57 -7.74 5.85
C LYS A 15 26.76 -9.26 5.86
N VAL A 16 28.02 -9.70 5.96
CA VAL A 16 28.37 -11.13 6.01
C VAL A 16 27.81 -11.83 7.24
N ARG A 17 27.74 -11.14 8.40
CA ARG A 17 27.15 -11.70 9.63
C ARG A 17 25.61 -11.70 9.61
N SER A 18 25.02 -10.66 9.01
CA SER A 18 23.57 -10.52 8.90
C SER A 18 22.90 -11.47 7.88
N ASP A 19 23.65 -12.11 6.98
CA ASP A 19 23.10 -13.09 6.02
C ASP A 19 22.82 -14.48 6.66
N GLY A 20 23.32 -14.73 7.87
CA GLY A 20 23.16 -16.01 8.58
C GLY A 20 22.32 -15.93 9.86
N ILE A 21 22.24 -17.04 10.60
CA ILE A 21 21.53 -17.14 11.89
C ILE A 21 22.08 -16.14 12.93
N TYR A 22 23.34 -15.73 12.78
CA TYR A 22 24.00 -14.73 13.64
C TYR A 22 23.33 -13.34 13.59
N ALA A 23 22.50 -13.05 12.59
CA ALA A 23 21.70 -11.83 12.53
C ALA A 23 20.83 -11.60 13.78
N LEU A 24 20.39 -12.68 14.44
CA LEU A 24 19.59 -12.64 15.66
C LEU A 24 20.42 -12.49 16.94
N SER A 25 21.74 -12.73 16.88
CA SER A 25 22.62 -12.72 18.05
C SER A 25 22.96 -11.32 18.54
N SER A 26 22.77 -10.29 17.71
CA SER A 26 23.15 -8.92 18.03
C SER A 26 22.12 -7.91 17.55
N TRP A 27 21.73 -7.00 18.46
CA TRP A 27 20.75 -5.94 18.20
C TRP A 27 21.14 -5.02 17.02
N ARG A 28 22.45 -4.88 16.76
CA ARG A 28 22.98 -4.09 15.64
C ARG A 28 22.76 -4.74 14.27
N GLU A 29 22.80 -6.06 14.20
CA GLU A 29 22.62 -6.80 12.95
C GLU A 29 21.13 -6.91 12.60
N MET A 30 20.30 -7.17 13.61
CA MET A 30 18.84 -7.17 13.48
C MET A 30 18.31 -5.80 13.06
N SER A 31 18.80 -4.71 13.67
CA SER A 31 18.42 -3.36 13.26
C SER A 31 18.94 -3.01 11.87
N TYR A 32 20.09 -3.50 11.42
CA TYR A 32 20.57 -3.26 10.05
C TYR A 32 19.64 -3.84 8.98
N LEU A 33 19.10 -5.03 9.21
CA LEU A 33 18.14 -5.69 8.32
C LEU A 33 16.74 -5.06 8.39
N MET A 34 16.27 -4.75 9.61
CA MET A 34 14.92 -4.28 9.86
C MET A 34 14.74 -2.78 9.69
N ALA A 35 15.77 -1.97 9.97
CA ALA A 35 15.70 -0.51 9.91
C ALA A 35 15.12 0.02 8.59
N PRO A 36 15.58 -0.38 7.39
CA PRO A 36 15.02 0.16 6.15
C PRO A 36 13.54 -0.20 5.97
N ARG A 37 13.12 -1.40 6.39
CA ARG A 37 11.73 -1.86 6.26
C ARG A 37 10.82 -1.16 7.26
N VAL A 38 11.24 -1.14 8.53
CA VAL A 38 10.51 -0.51 9.63
C VAL A 38 10.41 0.99 9.40
N LEU A 39 11.46 1.64 8.90
CA LEU A 39 11.45 3.07 8.58
C LEU A 39 10.41 3.40 7.50
N LEU A 40 10.30 2.57 6.46
CA LEU A 40 9.28 2.77 5.42
C LEU A 40 7.85 2.54 5.96
N ILE A 41 7.64 1.47 6.74
CA ILE A 41 6.33 1.14 7.31
C ILE A 41 5.90 2.20 8.33
N ALA A 42 6.78 2.56 9.26
CA ALA A 42 6.53 3.59 10.26
C ALA A 42 6.35 4.96 9.61
N GLY A 43 7.15 5.29 8.59
CA GLY A 43 6.99 6.51 7.80
C GLY A 43 5.62 6.60 7.14
N LEU A 44 5.15 5.52 6.51
CA LEU A 44 3.82 5.47 5.90
C LEU A 44 2.68 5.59 6.94
N LEU A 45 2.81 4.93 8.10
CA LEU A 45 1.82 4.99 9.17
C LEU A 45 1.77 6.36 9.87
N LEU A 46 2.92 7.03 10.01
CA LEU A 46 3.02 8.35 10.60
C LEU A 46 2.68 9.47 9.60
N ALA A 47 2.78 9.21 8.29
CA ALA A 47 2.48 10.19 7.25
C ALA A 47 1.10 10.87 7.40
N PRO A 48 -0.04 10.16 7.64
CA PRO A 48 -1.33 10.83 7.83
C PRO A 48 -1.40 11.66 9.13
N LEU A 49 -0.60 11.33 10.15
CA LEU A 49 -0.56 12.08 11.42
C LEU A 49 0.27 13.36 11.30
N ILE A 50 1.40 13.30 10.60
CA ILE A 50 2.28 14.46 10.37
C ILE A 50 1.61 15.47 9.42
N LEU A 51 0.84 14.98 8.44
CA LEU A 51 0.17 15.82 7.45
C LEU A 51 -1.12 16.48 7.94
N HIS A 52 -1.49 16.35 9.23
CA HIS A 52 -2.68 17.02 9.79
C HIS A 52 -2.64 18.55 9.63
N PHE A 53 -1.45 19.14 9.61
CA PHE A 53 -1.26 20.59 9.39
C PHE A 53 -1.57 21.01 7.94
N PHE A 54 -1.59 20.07 6.99
CA PHE A 54 -1.82 20.31 5.56
C PHE A 54 -2.98 19.44 5.05
N PRO A 55 -4.25 19.89 5.19
CA PRO A 55 -5.42 19.05 4.96
C PRO A 55 -5.58 18.56 3.52
N TYR A 56 -5.02 19.26 2.53
CA TYR A 56 -5.01 18.81 1.14
C TYR A 56 -4.12 17.59 0.94
N TRP A 57 -2.87 17.66 1.39
CA TRP A 57 -1.89 16.58 1.24
C TRP A 57 -2.28 15.33 2.02
N GLN A 58 -2.92 15.50 3.17
CA GLN A 58 -3.51 14.40 3.92
C GLN A 58 -4.57 13.64 3.10
N LYS A 59 -5.48 14.35 2.42
CA LYS A 59 -6.50 13.72 1.57
C LYS A 59 -5.88 12.99 0.38
N VAL A 60 -4.91 13.60 -0.29
CA VAL A 60 -4.21 12.98 -1.42
C VAL A 60 -3.55 11.68 -0.97
N LEU A 61 -2.82 11.70 0.15
CA LEU A 61 -2.15 10.50 0.67
C LEU A 61 -3.15 9.40 1.03
N LEU A 62 -4.26 9.75 1.69
CA LEU A 62 -5.32 8.79 2.00
C LEU A 62 -5.91 8.14 0.74
N ILE A 63 -6.22 8.93 -0.30
CA ILE A 63 -6.75 8.42 -1.56
C ILE A 63 -5.74 7.50 -2.25
N VAL A 64 -4.46 7.86 -2.24
CA VAL A 64 -3.38 7.01 -2.78
C VAL A 64 -3.28 5.68 -2.02
N CYS A 65 -3.35 5.69 -0.68
CA CYS A 65 -3.35 4.47 0.12
C CYS A 65 -4.55 3.57 -0.19
N ILE A 66 -5.75 4.14 -0.35
CA ILE A 66 -6.96 3.38 -0.69
C ILE A 66 -6.79 2.70 -2.07
N TYR A 67 -6.33 3.43 -3.09
CA TYR A 67 -6.11 2.85 -4.42
C TYR A 67 -4.95 1.85 -4.46
N ALA A 68 -3.91 2.05 -3.65
CA ALA A 68 -2.81 1.10 -3.52
C ALA A 68 -3.29 -0.24 -2.92
N LEU A 69 -4.14 -0.19 -1.89
CA LEU A 69 -4.77 -1.38 -1.31
C LEU A 69 -5.67 -2.10 -2.31
N LEU A 70 -6.49 -1.35 -3.06
CA LEU A 70 -7.34 -1.92 -4.11
C LEU A 70 -6.51 -2.60 -5.21
N SER A 71 -5.41 -1.97 -5.63
CA SER A 71 -4.47 -2.52 -6.62
C SER A 71 -3.79 -3.79 -6.12
N MET A 72 -3.29 -3.80 -4.86
CA MET A 72 -2.69 -4.99 -4.25
C MET A 72 -3.69 -6.16 -4.13
N ALA A 73 -4.94 -5.87 -3.81
CA ALA A 73 -5.99 -6.90 -3.77
C ALA A 73 -6.23 -7.51 -5.16
N PHE A 74 -6.26 -6.68 -6.21
CA PHE A 74 -6.40 -7.16 -7.59
C PHE A 74 -5.19 -7.99 -8.03
N ASP A 75 -3.97 -7.52 -7.78
CA ASP A 75 -2.74 -8.26 -8.12
C ASP A 75 -2.69 -9.61 -7.38
N PHE A 76 -3.11 -9.64 -6.11
CA PHE A 76 -3.20 -10.88 -5.35
C PHE A 76 -4.17 -11.90 -5.99
N LEU A 77 -5.38 -11.47 -6.35
CA LEU A 77 -6.36 -12.35 -7.02
C LEU A 77 -5.87 -12.82 -8.40
N ALA A 78 -5.28 -11.92 -9.19
CA ALA A 78 -4.84 -12.23 -10.54
C ALA A 78 -3.63 -13.18 -10.56
N ASN A 79 -2.60 -12.92 -9.75
CA ASN A 79 -1.36 -13.70 -9.74
C ASN A 79 -1.45 -14.99 -8.92
N TYR A 80 -2.08 -14.97 -7.73
CA TYR A 80 -2.06 -16.12 -6.84
C TYR A 80 -3.30 -17.03 -6.97
N VAL A 81 -4.46 -16.44 -7.25
CA VAL A 81 -5.73 -17.19 -7.35
C VAL A 81 -6.07 -17.52 -8.81
N GLY A 82 -5.47 -16.82 -9.78
CA GLY A 82 -5.75 -17.00 -11.22
C GLY A 82 -7.14 -16.50 -11.63
N LEU A 83 -7.83 -15.77 -10.74
CA LEU A 83 -9.14 -15.21 -10.99
C LEU A 83 -9.00 -13.72 -11.29
N VAL A 84 -9.20 -13.34 -12.54
CA VAL A 84 -9.28 -11.94 -12.94
C VAL A 84 -10.65 -11.40 -12.54
N CYS A 85 -10.78 -10.94 -11.30
CA CYS A 85 -12.01 -10.34 -10.79
C CYS A 85 -12.06 -8.84 -11.13
N LEU A 86 -12.56 -8.51 -12.32
CA LEU A 86 -12.77 -7.11 -12.75
C LEU A 86 -14.03 -6.50 -12.12
N GLY A 87 -14.99 -7.32 -11.70
CA GLY A 87 -16.23 -6.87 -11.07
C GLY A 87 -16.02 -6.15 -9.74
N GLY A 88 -15.02 -6.55 -8.94
CA GLY A 88 -14.73 -5.91 -7.65
C GLY A 88 -14.23 -4.48 -7.78
N SER A 89 -13.32 -4.20 -8.72
CA SER A 89 -12.84 -2.84 -8.98
C SER A 89 -13.93 -1.98 -9.65
N PHE A 90 -14.73 -2.57 -10.53
CA PHE A 90 -15.86 -1.89 -11.16
C PHE A 90 -16.95 -1.49 -10.15
N PHE A 91 -17.30 -2.39 -9.23
CA PHE A 91 -18.23 -2.12 -8.13
C PHE A 91 -17.76 -0.98 -7.22
N VAL A 92 -16.49 -0.99 -6.80
CA VAL A 92 -15.92 0.07 -5.95
C VAL A 92 -15.94 1.42 -6.69
N GLY A 93 -15.66 1.42 -8.00
CA GLY A 93 -15.75 2.62 -8.83
C GLY A 93 -17.18 3.15 -8.93
N VAL A 94 -18.11 2.35 -9.48
CA VAL A 94 -19.51 2.77 -9.72
C VAL A 94 -20.21 3.11 -8.40
N GLY A 95 -20.06 2.28 -7.36
CA GLY A 95 -20.63 2.52 -6.05
C GLY A 95 -20.02 3.76 -5.36
N GLY A 96 -18.71 3.96 -5.45
CA GLY A 96 -18.04 5.12 -4.87
C GLY A 96 -18.45 6.45 -5.51
N TYR A 97 -18.46 6.51 -6.84
CA TYR A 97 -18.95 7.69 -7.56
C TYR A 97 -20.46 7.91 -7.35
N GLY A 98 -21.25 6.83 -7.32
CA GLY A 98 -22.68 6.89 -6.99
C GLY A 98 -22.92 7.51 -5.62
N ALA A 99 -22.18 7.08 -4.59
CA ALA A 99 -22.29 7.61 -3.23
C ALA A 99 -21.92 9.10 -3.17
N ALA A 100 -20.88 9.51 -3.90
CA ALA A 100 -20.48 10.92 -4.00
C ALA A 100 -21.54 11.77 -4.71
N LEU A 101 -22.16 11.25 -5.77
CA LEU A 101 -23.22 11.93 -6.51
C LEU A 101 -24.47 12.10 -5.64
N LEU A 102 -24.89 11.04 -4.96
CA LEU A 102 -26.01 11.05 -4.00
C LEU A 102 -25.77 12.06 -2.87
N ASN A 103 -24.56 12.11 -2.32
CA ASN A 103 -24.25 13.04 -1.25
C ASN A 103 -24.19 14.51 -1.72
N LYS A 104 -23.62 14.77 -2.92
CA LYS A 104 -23.44 16.14 -3.44
C LYS A 104 -24.71 16.78 -3.99
N TYR A 105 -25.57 16.01 -4.66
CA TYR A 105 -26.74 16.55 -5.35
C TYR A 105 -28.03 16.37 -4.56
N LEU A 106 -28.17 15.28 -3.79
CA LEU A 106 -29.40 14.97 -3.04
C LEU A 106 -29.27 15.29 -1.54
N TYR A 107 -28.12 15.81 -1.10
CA TYR A 107 -27.80 16.13 0.31
C TYR A 107 -28.09 14.99 1.29
N PHE A 108 -28.14 13.74 0.81
CA PHE A 108 -28.39 12.60 1.67
C PHE A 108 -27.24 12.43 2.66
N SER A 109 -27.61 12.16 3.92
CA SER A 109 -26.67 11.78 4.96
C SER A 109 -25.78 10.63 4.47
N PRO A 110 -24.47 10.65 4.76
CA PRO A 110 -23.53 9.59 4.34
C PRO A 110 -24.02 8.17 4.70
N PHE A 111 -24.76 8.04 5.79
CA PHE A 111 -25.34 6.78 6.25
C PHE A 111 -26.37 6.19 5.29
N LEU A 112 -27.07 7.02 4.51
CA LEU A 112 -28.06 6.56 3.53
C LEU A 112 -27.45 6.45 2.12
N SER A 113 -26.56 7.38 1.76
CA SER A 113 -25.97 7.43 0.41
C SER A 113 -25.06 6.24 0.13
N ILE A 114 -24.31 5.75 1.13
CA ILE A 114 -23.42 4.60 0.98
C ILE A 114 -24.19 3.31 0.68
N PRO A 115 -25.20 2.88 1.46
CA PRO A 115 -25.93 1.64 1.16
C PRO A 115 -26.75 1.75 -0.14
N LEU A 116 -27.37 2.89 -0.44
CA LEU A 116 -28.09 3.09 -1.70
C LEU A 116 -27.17 2.98 -2.91
N ALA A 117 -25.99 3.60 -2.84
CA ALA A 117 -25.00 3.51 -3.92
C ALA A 117 -24.38 2.11 -4.02
N ALA A 118 -24.22 1.40 -2.91
CA ALA A 118 -23.78 0.01 -2.92
C ALA A 118 -24.82 -0.90 -3.58
N LEU A 119 -26.11 -0.73 -3.29
CA LEU A 119 -27.18 -1.51 -3.93
C LEU A 119 -27.31 -1.17 -5.42
N GLY A 120 -27.26 0.11 -5.78
CA GLY A 120 -27.29 0.55 -7.18
C GLY A 120 -26.05 0.09 -7.97
N GLY A 121 -24.87 0.20 -7.34
CA GLY A 121 -23.62 -0.32 -7.89
C GLY A 121 -23.66 -1.83 -8.06
N ALA A 122 -24.18 -2.57 -7.09
CA ALA A 122 -24.33 -4.02 -7.19
C ALA A 122 -25.25 -4.40 -8.36
N ALA A 123 -26.43 -3.78 -8.45
CA ALA A 123 -27.36 -4.04 -9.55
C ALA A 123 -26.77 -3.74 -10.94
N PHE A 124 -25.85 -2.78 -11.04
CA PHE A 124 -25.20 -2.42 -12.31
C PHE A 124 -23.96 -3.27 -12.63
N CYS A 125 -23.30 -3.82 -11.61
CA CYS A 125 -22.05 -4.58 -11.73
C CYS A 125 -22.25 -6.11 -11.66
N THR A 126 -23.50 -6.59 -11.56
CA THR A 126 -23.87 -8.01 -11.67
C THR A 126 -24.04 -8.36 -13.14
#